data_AF-A0AAN4KMY0-F1
#
_entry.id   AF-A0AAN4KMY0-F1
#
_cell.length_a   1.000
_cell.length_b   1.000
_cell.length_c   1.000
_cell.angle_alpha   90.00
_cell.angle_beta   90.00
_cell.angle_gamma   90.00
#
_symmetry.space_group_name_H-M   'P 1'
#
loop_
_entity.id
_entity.type
_entity.pdbx_description
1 polymer ?
#
loop_
_entity_poly.entity_id
_entity_poly.type
_entity_poly.pdbx_seq_one_letter_code
_entity_poly.pdbx_strand_id
1 'polypeptide(L)'
;MNSVKVRAAYHILKSAISRGEVTENSTIIESSSSNFAVALATLCRYIGLKFIPVIDPNINDSYENFLRATSYQVAKVDERDETGGYLSF
;
A
#
# COMPACT_ATOMS: atom_id res chain seq x y z
N MET A 1 -5.93 13.58 -1.76
CA MET A 1 -4.83 12.89 -2.48
C MET A 1 -3.84 13.91 -3.02
N ASN A 2 -2.56 13.82 -2.65
CA ASN A 2 -1.51 14.63 -3.28
C ASN A 2 -1.15 14.04 -4.67
N SER A 3 -1.23 14.88 -5.71
CA SER A 3 -1.02 14.51 -7.11
C SER A 3 0.33 13.83 -7.39
N VAL A 4 1.40 14.20 -6.67
CA VAL A 4 2.74 13.62 -6.88
C VAL A 4 2.80 12.14 -6.49
N LYS A 5 2.17 11.77 -5.37
CA LYS A 5 2.16 10.37 -4.89
C LYS A 5 1.33 9.47 -5.79
N VAL A 6 0.21 9.97 -6.30
CA VAL A 6 -0.61 9.24 -7.27
C VAL A 6 0.16 9.00 -8.56
N ARG A 7 0.86 10.02 -9.07
CA ARG A 7 1.68 9.89 -10.27
C ARG A 7 2.80 8.86 -10.09
N ALA A 8 3.51 8.92 -8.96
CA ALA A 8 4.55 7.95 -8.64
C ALA A 8 4.01 6.51 -8.59
N ALA A 9 2.91 6.29 -7.84
CA ALA A 9 2.28 4.97 -7.72
C ALA A 9 1.84 4.43 -9.09
N TYR A 10 1.24 5.28 -9.92
CA TYR A 10 0.83 4.93 -11.27
C TYR A 10 2.01 4.51 -12.14
N HIS A 11 3.12 5.28 -12.15
CA HIS A 11 4.28 4.94 -12.98
C HIS A 11 4.97 3.65 -12.53
N ILE A 12 5.12 3.44 -11.22
CA ILE A 12 5.70 2.21 -10.67
C ILE A 12 4.86 1.00 -11.10
N LEU A 13 3.55 1.05 -10.87
CA LEU A 13 2.65 -0.06 -11.17
C LEU A 13 2.57 -0.32 -12.67
N LYS A 14 2.40 0.74 -13.48
CA LYS A 14 2.37 0.63 -14.95
C LYS A 14 3.66 0.03 -15.48
N SER A 15 4.81 0.45 -14.95
CA SER A 15 6.11 -0.02 -15.42
C SER A 15 6.32 -1.49 -15.07
N ALA A 16 5.99 -1.91 -13.84
CA ALA A 16 6.07 -3.31 -13.43
C ALA A 16 5.13 -4.22 -14.24
N ILE A 17 3.91 -3.77 -14.53
CA ILE A 17 2.97 -4.49 -15.41
C ILE A 17 3.53 -4.60 -16.82
N SER A 18 4.09 -3.52 -17.37
CA SER A 18 4.65 -3.52 -18.73
C SER A 18 5.85 -4.44 -18.91
N ARG A 19 6.59 -4.73 -17.82
CA ARG A 19 7.69 -5.70 -17.79
C ARG A 19 7.25 -7.14 -17.52
N GLY A 20 5.98 -7.36 -17.21
CA GLY A 20 5.45 -8.69 -16.82
C GLY A 20 5.81 -9.12 -15.40
N GLU A 21 6.36 -8.23 -14.57
CA GLU A 21 6.68 -8.50 -13.16
C GLU A 21 5.43 -8.52 -12.28
N VAL A 22 4.41 -7.75 -12.68
CA VAL A 22 3.10 -7.71 -12.04
C VAL A 22 2.06 -8.21 -13.04
N THR A 23 1.35 -9.25 -12.65
CA THR A 23 0.24 -9.86 -13.39
C THR A 23 -1.05 -9.73 -12.58
N GLU A 24 -2.18 -10.10 -13.16
CA GLU A 24 -3.48 -10.16 -12.47
C GLU A 24 -3.47 -11.05 -11.21
N ASN A 25 -2.53 -11.98 -11.13
CA ASN A 25 -2.37 -12.88 -9.98
C ASN A 25 -1.40 -12.35 -8.92
N SER A 26 -0.70 -11.24 -9.21
CA SER A 26 0.25 -10.63 -8.28
C SER A 26 -0.47 -9.96 -7.12
N THR A 27 0.19 -9.95 -5.97
CA THR A 27 -0.23 -9.19 -4.79
C THR A 27 0.79 -8.09 -4.53
N ILE A 28 0.32 -6.85 -4.51
CA ILE A 28 1.15 -5.69 -4.22
C ILE A 28 1.19 -5.51 -2.70
N ILE A 29 2.40 -5.45 -2.14
CA ILE A 29 2.62 -5.22 -0.71
C ILE A 29 3.46 -3.97 -0.60
N GLU A 30 3.04 -3.03 0.24
CA GLU A 30 3.81 -1.81 0.50
C GLU A 30 3.66 -1.39 1.95
N SER A 31 4.79 -1.07 2.59
CA SER A 31 4.78 -0.51 3.95
C SER A 31 4.60 1.01 3.89
N SER A 32 3.46 1.52 4.36
CA SER A 32 3.25 2.96 4.36
C SER A 32 2.11 3.42 5.27
N SER A 33 2.40 4.44 6.08
CA SER A 33 1.43 5.20 6.87
C SER A 33 0.89 6.44 6.13
N SER A 34 1.05 6.52 4.79
CA SER A 34 0.92 7.77 4.03
C SER A 34 -0.06 7.74 2.84
N ASN A 35 -0.24 8.91 2.21
CA ASN A 35 -0.98 9.11 0.95
C ASN A 35 -0.58 8.18 -0.22
N PHE A 36 0.61 7.58 -0.15
CA PHE A 36 1.05 6.63 -1.18
C PHE A 36 0.27 5.31 -1.12
N ALA A 37 0.01 4.76 0.08
CA ALA A 37 -0.83 3.58 0.26
C ALA A 37 -2.25 3.82 -0.25
N VAL A 38 -2.81 5.01 0.00
CA VAL A 38 -4.14 5.39 -0.53
C VAL A 38 -4.16 5.41 -2.06
N ALA A 39 -3.09 5.94 -2.68
CA ALA A 39 -2.97 5.94 -4.13
C ALA A 39 -2.87 4.52 -4.69
N LEU A 40 -2.03 3.66 -4.10
CA LEU A 40 -1.90 2.26 -4.51
C LEU A 40 -3.20 1.47 -4.30
N ALA A 41 -3.87 1.63 -3.16
CA ALA A 41 -5.16 0.99 -2.90
C ALA A 41 -6.20 1.38 -3.95
N THR A 42 -6.28 2.67 -4.30
CA THR A 42 -7.20 3.17 -5.32
C THR A 42 -6.87 2.56 -6.69
N LEU A 43 -5.60 2.60 -7.10
CA LEU A 43 -5.16 2.10 -8.40
C LEU A 43 -5.34 0.58 -8.51
N CYS A 44 -4.88 -0.18 -7.51
CA CYS A 44 -4.99 -1.65 -7.47
C CYS A 44 -6.45 -2.08 -7.50
N ARG A 45 -7.33 -1.43 -6.71
CA ARG A 45 -8.77 -1.67 -6.76
C ARG A 45 -9.35 -1.40 -8.15
N TYR A 46 -8.93 -0.31 -8.80
CA TYR A 46 -9.41 0.06 -10.13
C TYR A 46 -9.04 -0.96 -11.21
N ILE A 47 -7.85 -1.56 -11.13
CA ILE A 47 -7.36 -2.53 -12.11
C ILE A 47 -7.47 -4.00 -11.67
N GLY A 48 -8.14 -4.27 -10.53
CA GLY A 48 -8.40 -5.62 -10.05
C GLY A 48 -7.21 -6.34 -9.41
N LEU A 49 -6.16 -5.62 -9.01
CA LEU A 49 -5.01 -6.21 -8.29
C LEU A 49 -5.25 -6.28 -6.79
N LYS A 50 -4.72 -7.35 -6.18
CA LYS A 50 -4.68 -7.47 -4.71
C LYS A 50 -3.64 -6.49 -4.18
N PHE A 51 -4.02 -5.74 -3.14
CA PHE A 51 -3.14 -4.83 -2.43
C PHE A 51 -3.22 -5.08 -0.92
N ILE A 52 -2.05 -5.15 -0.28
CA ILE A 52 -1.89 -5.28 1.17
C ILE A 52 -0.98 -4.15 1.65
N PRO A 53 -1.53 -3.05 2.17
CA PRO A 53 -0.73 -2.08 2.91
C PRO A 53 -0.30 -2.67 4.25
N VAL A 54 0.99 -2.49 4.56
CA VAL A 54 1.53 -2.71 5.91
C VAL A 54 1.51 -1.37 6.64
N ILE A 55 0.80 -1.30 7.78
CA ILE A 55 0.56 -0.07 8.55
C ILE A 55 1.04 -0.25 9.99
N ASP A 56 1.57 0.83 10.58
CA ASP A 56 1.94 0.88 11.99
C ASP A 56 0.80 1.47 12.86
N PRO A 57 0.85 1.34 14.20
CA PRO A 57 -0.20 1.81 15.09
C PRO A 57 -0.40 3.33 15.12
N ASN A 58 0.54 4.12 14.59
CA ASN A 58 0.44 5.58 14.57
C ASN A 58 -0.37 6.12 13.37
N ILE A 59 -0.85 5.24 12.48
CA ILE A 59 -1.75 5.66 11.40
C ILE A 59 -3.02 6.28 11.98
N ASN A 60 -3.56 7.31 11.33
CA ASN A 60 -4.84 7.87 11.77
C ASN A 60 -6.02 6.98 11.33
N ASP A 61 -7.10 7.05 12.10
CA ASP A 61 -8.29 6.21 11.90
C ASP A 61 -8.91 6.39 10.51
N SER A 62 -8.90 7.62 9.97
CA SER A 62 -9.45 7.90 8.64
C SER A 62 -8.69 7.17 7.53
N TYR A 63 -7.36 7.15 7.59
CA TYR A 63 -6.53 6.39 6.66
C TYR A 63 -6.68 4.89 6.87
N GLU A 64 -6.69 4.42 8.11
CA GLU A 64 -6.89 2.99 8.41
C GLU A 64 -8.24 2.50 7.86
N ASN A 65 -9.32 3.22 8.11
CA ASN A 65 -10.65 2.89 7.61
C ASN A 65 -10.71 2.89 6.08
N PHE A 66 -10.08 3.88 5.44
CA PHE A 66 -9.99 3.91 3.98
C PHE A 66 -9.26 2.69 3.43
N LEU A 67 -8.10 2.34 4.01
CA LEU A 67 -7.30 1.21 3.57
C LEU A 67 -8.05 -0.12 3.78
N ARG A 68 -8.76 -0.27 4.91
CA ARG A 68 -9.61 -1.44 5.18
C ARG A 68 -10.77 -1.58 4.20
N ALA A 69 -11.34 -0.47 3.73
CA ALA A 69 -12.45 -0.49 2.77
C ALA A 69 -12.01 -0.73 1.32
N THR A 70 -10.77 -0.40 0.97
CA THR A 70 -10.31 -0.36 -0.43
C THR A 70 -9.30 -1.43 -0.79
N SER A 71 -8.55 -1.95 0.18
CA SER A 71 -7.48 -2.94 -0.02
C SER A 71 -8.03 -4.36 0.08
N TYR A 72 -7.25 -5.34 -0.38
CA TYR A 72 -7.60 -6.76 -0.26
C TYR A 72 -7.52 -7.24 1.20
N GLN A 73 -6.47 -6.79 1.90
CA GLN A 73 -6.24 -7.02 3.32
C GLN A 73 -5.42 -5.86 3.86
N VAL A 74 -5.48 -5.58 5.16
CA VAL A 74 -4.56 -4.63 5.83
C VAL A 74 -3.72 -5.40 6.83
N ALA A 75 -2.39 -5.31 6.71
CA ALA A 75 -1.45 -5.88 7.66
C ALA A 75 -1.05 -4.80 8.66
N LYS A 76 -1.52 -4.89 9.91
CA LYS A 76 -1.15 -3.95 10.98
C LYS A 76 -0.04 -4.58 11.80
N VAL A 77 1.11 -3.92 11.87
CA VAL A 77 2.22 -4.33 12.74
C VAL A 77 2.02 -3.70 14.12
N ASP A 78 2.15 -4.52 15.16
CA ASP A 78 1.88 -4.19 16.56
C ASP A 78 3.10 -4.35 17.46
N GLU A 79 4.12 -5.08 17.02
CA GLU A 79 5.39 -5.24 17.73
C GLU A 79 6.43 -4.20 17.29
N ARG A 80 7.01 -3.50 18.27
CA ARG A 80 8.15 -2.61 18.04
C ARG A 80 9.43 -3.42 17.95
N ASP A 81 10.28 -3.09 16.98
CA ASP A 81 11.62 -3.65 16.87
C ASP A 81 12.58 -3.07 17.92
N GLU A 82 13.79 -3.63 18.00
CA GLU A 82 14.85 -3.23 18.94
C GLU A 82 15.29 -1.76 18.77
N THR A 83 15.01 -1.15 17.61
CA THR A 83 15.30 0.26 17.31
C THR A 83 14.13 1.20 17.62
N GLY A 84 12.99 0.64 18.09
CA GLY A 84 11.75 1.37 18.33
C GLY A 84 10.93 1.63 17.07
N GLY A 85 11.32 1.08 15.92
CA GLY A 85 10.55 1.02 14.67
C GLY A 85 9.58 -0.17 14.66
N TYR A 86 8.97 -0.45 13.51
CA TYR A 86 8.09 -1.63 13.31
C TYR A 86 8.52 -2.48 12.10
N LEU A 87 9.74 -2.30 11.59
CA LEU A 87 10.24 -2.93 10.37
C LEU A 87 11.70 -3.35 10.58
N SER A 88 11.89 -4.40 11.38
CA SER A 88 13.17 -5.10 11.47
C SER A 88 13.13 -6.31 10.55
N PHE A 89 14.02 -6.33 9.55
CA PHE A 89 14.34 -7.51 8.74
C PHE A 89 15.79 -7.92 8.95
#